data_AF-A0A7W3P6F5-F1
#
_entry.id   AF-A0A7W3P6F5-F1
#
_cell.length_a   1.000
_cell.length_b   1.000
_cell.length_c   1.000
_cell.angle_alpha   90.00
_cell.angle_beta   90.00
_cell.angle_gamma   90.00
#
_symmetry.space_group_name_H-M   'P 1'
#
loop_
_entity.id
_entity.type
_entity.pdbx_description
1 polymer ?
#
loop_
_entity_poly.entity_id
_entity_poly.type
_entity_poly.pdbx_seq_one_letter_code
_entity_poly.pdbx_strand_id
1 'polypeptide(L)'
;MTDNEMPDPLEIVNEQDALNAFFPDGRIDLTIPVQVAALWLGGLDPTGDRGTAEQLTYQPANWDLDDVARLTDGFGVALNAEPSTDPDICWVKLRANTEHNVRAFGTAQIREGAWLTMVRLDDGTWRVWGMSPLDDRPTVDRIYGRG
;
A
#
# COMPACT_ATOMS: atom_id res chain seq x y z
N MET A 1 37.59 -18.31 -0.20
CA MET A 1 36.51 -18.07 0.78
C MET A 1 35.63 -17.02 0.16
N THR A 2 34.53 -17.45 -0.45
CA THR A 2 33.47 -16.52 -0.88
C THR A 2 32.68 -16.19 0.36
N ASP A 3 32.81 -14.95 0.83
CA ASP A 3 31.85 -14.36 1.75
C ASP A 3 30.47 -14.50 1.13
N ASN A 4 29.67 -15.39 1.70
CA ASN A 4 28.27 -15.56 1.36
C ASN A 4 27.54 -14.47 2.15
N GLU A 5 27.69 -13.22 1.71
CA GLU A 5 26.91 -12.10 2.23
C GLU A 5 25.44 -12.45 2.00
N MET A 6 24.79 -12.92 3.06
CA MET A 6 23.34 -12.92 3.10
C MET A 6 22.90 -11.47 2.85
N PRO A 7 22.02 -11.20 1.87
CA PRO A 7 21.57 -9.84 1.63
C PRO A 7 20.98 -9.29 2.93
N ASP A 8 21.34 -8.06 3.27
CA ASP A 8 20.77 -7.37 4.42
C ASP A 8 19.23 -7.46 4.30
N PRO A 9 18.51 -7.84 5.38
CA PRO A 9 17.06 -8.06 5.32
C PRO A 9 16.25 -6.79 5.01
N LEU A 10 16.93 -5.65 4.89
CA LEU A 10 16.42 -4.33 4.60
C LEU A 10 17.38 -3.65 3.61
N GLU A 11 17.04 -3.69 2.32
CA GLU A 11 17.81 -2.98 1.29
C GLU A 11 17.31 -1.54 1.19
N ILE A 12 18.21 -0.56 1.39
CA ILE A 12 17.95 0.84 1.06
C ILE A 12 17.97 0.94 -0.47
N VAL A 13 16.79 1.08 -1.07
CA VAL A 13 16.65 1.22 -2.52
C VAL A 13 16.53 2.71 -2.86
N ASN A 14 17.16 3.14 -3.96
CA ASN A 14 16.89 4.47 -4.48
C ASN A 14 15.43 4.54 -5.01
N GLU A 15 14.90 5.75 -5.19
CA GLU A 15 13.52 5.97 -5.64
C GLU A 15 13.20 5.24 -6.96
N GLN A 16 14.18 5.16 -7.86
CA GLN A 16 14.01 4.54 -9.18
C GLN A 16 13.92 3.02 -9.09
N ASP A 17 14.67 2.39 -8.18
CA ASP A 17 14.59 0.96 -7.89
C ASP A 17 13.29 0.60 -7.15
N ALA A 18 12.81 1.49 -6.27
CA ALA A 18 11.49 1.36 -5.65
C ALA A 18 10.37 1.44 -6.70
N LEU A 19 10.43 2.42 -7.61
CA LEU A 19 9.48 2.55 -8.71
C LEU A 19 9.52 1.34 -9.66
N ASN A 20 10.71 0.85 -10.01
CA ASN A 20 10.86 -0.36 -10.83
C ASN A 20 10.28 -1.61 -10.15
N ALA A 21 10.31 -1.68 -8.81
CA ALA A 21 9.71 -2.79 -8.08
C ALA A 21 8.17 -2.81 -8.18
N PHE A 22 7.53 -1.63 -8.25
CA PHE A 22 6.08 -1.52 -8.46
C PHE A 22 5.69 -1.56 -9.95
N PHE A 23 6.51 -0.97 -10.82
CA PHE A 23 6.25 -0.77 -12.25
C PHE A 23 7.40 -1.34 -13.10
N PRO A 24 7.60 -2.67 -13.13
CA PRO A 24 8.75 -3.29 -13.81
C PRO A 24 8.82 -2.99 -15.31
N ASP A 25 7.67 -2.78 -15.96
CA ASP A 25 7.57 -2.41 -17.38
C ASP A 25 7.30 -0.90 -17.58
N GLY A 26 7.37 -0.10 -16.52
CA GLY A 26 7.03 1.33 -16.53
C GLY A 26 5.55 1.63 -16.81
N ARG A 27 4.67 0.62 -16.74
CA ARG A 27 3.24 0.75 -17.01
C ARG A 27 2.43 0.69 -15.72
N ILE A 28 1.48 1.60 -15.61
CA ILE A 28 0.42 1.55 -14.60
C ILE A 28 -0.59 0.49 -14.99
N ASP A 29 -0.85 -0.44 -14.08
CA ASP A 29 -1.88 -1.47 -14.17
C ASP A 29 -2.76 -1.44 -12.92
N LEU A 30 -3.96 -0.87 -13.07
CA LEU A 30 -4.93 -0.75 -11.97
C LEU A 30 -5.55 -2.09 -11.55
N THR A 31 -5.26 -3.18 -12.27
CA THR A 31 -5.64 -4.54 -11.87
C THR A 31 -4.66 -5.15 -10.86
N ILE A 32 -3.55 -4.47 -10.59
CA ILE A 32 -2.54 -4.88 -9.60
C ILE A 32 -2.71 -4.05 -8.32
N PRO A 33 -3.11 -4.65 -7.18
CA PRO A 33 -3.50 -3.89 -5.98
C PRO A 33 -2.34 -3.10 -5.37
N VAL A 34 -1.12 -3.63 -5.39
CA VAL A 34 0.06 -2.94 -4.85
C VAL A 34 0.46 -1.71 -5.67
N GLN A 35 0.23 -1.72 -7.00
CA GLN A 35 0.43 -0.54 -7.84
C GLN A 35 -0.61 0.53 -7.54
N VAL A 36 -1.88 0.14 -7.36
CA VAL A 36 -2.93 1.08 -6.94
C VAL A 36 -2.61 1.70 -5.58
N ALA A 37 -2.17 0.90 -4.60
CA ALA A 37 -1.78 1.40 -3.29
C ALA A 37 -0.59 2.39 -3.37
N ALA A 38 0.42 2.09 -4.19
CA ALA A 38 1.56 2.98 -4.41
C ALA A 38 1.17 4.31 -5.07
N LEU A 39 0.33 4.26 -6.12
CA LEU A 39 -0.18 5.46 -6.79
C LEU A 39 -1.08 6.30 -5.87
N TRP A 40 -1.94 5.63 -5.10
CA TRP A 40 -2.83 6.30 -4.15
C TRP A 40 -2.02 7.02 -3.07
N LEU A 41 -1.03 6.35 -2.47
CA LEU A 41 -0.16 6.97 -1.46
C LEU A 41 0.68 8.10 -2.06
N GLY A 42 1.22 7.92 -3.26
CA GLY A 42 1.94 8.99 -3.98
C GLY A 42 1.06 10.19 -4.33
N GLY A 43 -0.24 9.99 -4.57
CA GLY A 43 -1.19 11.08 -4.77
C GLY A 43 -1.55 11.84 -3.48
N LEU A 44 -1.28 11.26 -2.31
CA LEU A 44 -1.44 11.92 -1.01
C LEU A 44 -0.19 12.69 -0.57
N ASP A 45 0.95 12.48 -1.21
CA ASP A 45 2.18 13.23 -0.97
C ASP A 45 1.93 14.75 -1.14
N PRO A 46 2.57 15.64 -0.36
CA PRO A 46 2.42 17.08 -0.50
C PRO A 46 2.68 17.62 -1.92
N THR A 47 3.49 16.91 -2.70
CA THR A 47 3.82 17.24 -4.10
C THR A 47 3.06 16.39 -5.13
N GLY A 48 2.29 15.41 -4.65
CA GLY A 48 1.52 14.48 -5.46
C GLY A 48 0.26 15.05 -6.10
N ASP A 49 -0.32 14.28 -7.01
CA ASP A 49 -1.63 14.59 -7.60
C ASP A 49 -2.77 14.06 -6.72
N ARG A 50 -3.40 14.96 -5.97
CA ARG A 50 -4.53 14.63 -5.11
C ARG A 50 -5.70 14.02 -5.89
N GLY A 51 -5.91 14.44 -7.14
CA GLY A 51 -6.96 13.90 -8.00
C GLY A 51 -6.77 12.41 -8.28
N THR A 52 -5.52 11.94 -8.32
CA THR A 52 -5.20 10.51 -8.43
C THR A 52 -5.62 9.75 -7.17
N ALA A 53 -5.29 10.26 -5.98
CA ALA A 53 -5.73 9.63 -4.73
C ALA A 53 -7.26 9.58 -4.62
N GLU A 54 -7.96 10.65 -4.99
CA GLU A 54 -9.42 10.69 -5.04
C GLU A 54 -10.01 9.63 -5.98
N GLN A 55 -9.48 9.51 -7.20
CA GLN A 55 -9.95 8.53 -8.20
C GLN A 55 -9.70 7.07 -7.78
N LEU A 56 -8.62 6.84 -7.04
CA LEU A 56 -8.24 5.51 -6.54
C LEU A 56 -8.89 5.15 -5.20
N THR A 57 -9.59 6.10 -4.56
CA THR A 57 -10.37 5.87 -3.34
C THR A 57 -11.76 5.34 -3.69
N TYR A 58 -12.19 4.30 -2.99
CA TYR A 58 -13.57 3.84 -3.06
C TYR A 58 -14.45 4.81 -2.25
N GLN A 59 -15.43 5.43 -2.92
CA GLN A 59 -16.33 6.43 -2.31
C GLN A 59 -15.56 7.55 -1.59
N PRO A 60 -14.80 8.40 -2.32
CA PRO A 60 -13.93 9.42 -1.72
C PRO A 60 -14.66 10.41 -0.82
N ALA A 61 -15.96 10.64 -1.03
CA ALA A 61 -16.78 11.52 -0.18
C ALA A 61 -16.88 11.05 1.29
N ASN A 62 -16.56 9.79 1.58
CA ASN A 62 -16.53 9.23 2.94
C ASN A 62 -15.17 9.40 3.64
N TRP A 63 -14.20 10.01 2.97
CA TRP A 63 -12.83 10.16 3.46
C TRP A 63 -12.51 11.64 3.69
N ASP A 64 -11.78 11.90 4.77
CA ASP A 64 -10.97 13.12 4.87
C ASP A 64 -9.55 12.77 4.39
N LEU A 65 -9.30 12.98 3.09
CA LEU A 65 -8.00 12.63 2.51
C LEU A 65 -6.88 13.53 3.04
N ASP A 66 -7.16 14.74 3.52
CA ASP A 66 -6.14 15.62 4.09
C ASP A 66 -5.67 15.11 5.45
N ASP A 67 -6.59 14.61 6.27
CA ASP A 67 -6.26 13.92 7.51
C ASP A 67 -5.45 12.66 7.23
N VAL A 68 -5.85 11.88 6.23
CA VAL A 68 -5.15 10.64 5.84
C VAL A 68 -3.75 10.94 5.35
N ALA A 69 -3.56 11.96 4.51
CA ALA A 69 -2.25 12.36 4.02
C ALA A 69 -1.30 12.71 5.18
N ARG A 70 -1.78 13.41 6.21
CA ARG A 70 -0.98 13.72 7.40
C ARG A 70 -0.66 12.47 8.22
N LEU A 71 -1.59 11.52 8.32
CA LEU A 71 -1.38 10.25 9.05
C LEU A 71 -0.39 9.32 8.34
N THR A 72 -0.33 9.38 7.01
CA THR A 72 0.56 8.54 6.19
C THR A 72 1.83 9.26 5.74
N ASP A 73 2.12 10.44 6.28
CA ASP A 73 3.35 11.15 5.97
C ASP A 73 4.57 10.29 6.35
N GLY A 74 5.52 10.17 5.42
CA GLY A 74 6.68 9.29 5.55
C GLY A 74 6.37 7.80 5.51
N PHE A 75 5.18 7.36 5.09
CA PHE A 75 4.88 5.94 4.91
C PHE A 75 5.32 5.45 3.53
N GLY A 76 5.68 4.17 3.45
CA GLY A 76 5.91 3.42 2.21
C GLY A 76 4.95 2.25 2.07
N VAL A 77 4.76 1.79 0.84
CA VAL A 77 3.92 0.64 0.50
C VAL A 77 4.77 -0.64 0.50
N ALA A 78 4.26 -1.71 1.09
CA ALA A 78 4.88 -3.03 0.95
C ALA A 78 4.59 -3.63 -0.45
N LEU A 79 5.57 -4.33 -1.02
CA LEU A 79 5.47 -4.94 -2.36
C LEU A 79 4.45 -6.08 -2.49
N ASN A 80 3.86 -6.54 -1.38
CA ASN A 80 2.97 -7.68 -1.35
C ASN A 80 1.56 -7.28 -0.89
N ALA A 81 0.55 -7.81 -1.57
CA ALA A 81 -0.83 -7.83 -1.10
C ALA A 81 -1.12 -9.17 -0.42
N GLU A 82 -1.76 -9.12 0.75
CA GLU A 82 -2.27 -10.30 1.43
C GLU A 82 -3.69 -10.60 0.93
N PRO A 83 -3.93 -11.79 0.36
CA PRO A 83 -5.25 -12.15 -0.14
C PRO A 83 -6.23 -12.38 1.01
N SER A 84 -7.50 -12.04 0.76
CA SER A 84 -8.63 -12.44 1.60
C SER A 84 -9.19 -13.80 1.16
N THR A 85 -10.10 -14.36 1.96
CA THR A 85 -10.97 -15.46 1.54
C THR A 85 -11.92 -15.04 0.42
N ASP A 86 -12.23 -13.75 0.35
CA ASP A 86 -12.95 -13.15 -0.77
C ASP A 86 -11.96 -12.69 -1.84
N PRO A 87 -12.05 -13.15 -3.10
CA PRO A 87 -11.12 -12.77 -4.16
C PRO A 87 -11.21 -11.30 -4.57
N ASP A 88 -12.28 -10.59 -4.19
CA ASP A 88 -12.47 -9.17 -4.46
C ASP A 88 -11.91 -8.28 -3.34
N ILE A 89 -11.26 -8.86 -2.33
CA ILE A 89 -10.65 -8.13 -1.21
C ILE A 89 -9.20 -8.58 -1.02
N CYS A 90 -8.30 -7.62 -0.83
CA CYS A 90 -6.96 -7.90 -0.34
C CYS A 90 -6.48 -6.76 0.58
N TRP A 91 -5.37 -7.00 1.27
CA TRP A 91 -4.77 -6.01 2.16
C TRP A 91 -3.35 -5.69 1.76
N VAL A 92 -3.01 -4.41 1.70
CA VAL A 92 -1.65 -3.93 1.45
C VAL A 92 -1.13 -3.28 2.73
N LYS A 93 0.10 -3.62 3.12
CA LYS A 93 0.73 -3.02 4.30
C LYS A 93 1.33 -1.67 3.93
N LEU A 94 1.00 -0.66 4.71
CA LEU A 94 1.78 0.56 4.82
C LEU A 94 2.73 0.44 5.99
N ARG A 95 3.91 1.04 5.83
CA ARG A 95 5.01 0.99 6.78
C ARG A 95 5.57 2.39 6.95
N ALA A 96 5.72 2.86 8.18
CA ALA A 96 6.51 4.07 8.41
C ALA A 96 7.93 3.82 7.90
N ASN A 97 8.37 4.62 6.93
CA ASN A 97 9.74 4.60 6.45
C ASN A 97 10.55 5.47 7.42
N THR A 98 11.29 4.86 8.32
CA THR A 98 12.30 5.59 9.08
C THR A 98 13.44 5.93 8.12
N GLU A 99 13.35 7.12 7.53
CA GLU A 99 14.40 7.88 6.82
C GLU A 99 14.88 7.36 5.43
N HIS A 100 14.60 6.12 5.02
CA HIS A 100 14.98 5.59 3.70
C HIS A 100 13.95 4.61 3.11
N ASN A 101 13.83 4.51 1.77
CA ASN A 101 13.01 3.50 1.10
C ASN A 101 13.58 2.09 1.35
N VAL A 102 12.90 1.30 2.18
CA VAL A 102 13.40 -0.03 2.58
C VAL A 102 12.62 -1.18 1.92
N ARG A 103 13.33 -2.11 1.29
CA ARG A 103 12.79 -3.41 0.84
C ARG A 103 13.01 -4.48 1.90
N ALA A 104 11.94 -4.94 2.55
CA ALA A 104 12.04 -5.95 3.61
C ALA A 104 11.96 -7.38 3.08
N PHE A 105 13.02 -8.16 3.29
CA PHE A 105 13.08 -9.61 3.10
C PHE A 105 13.13 -10.30 4.48
N GLY A 106 12.02 -10.37 5.21
CA GLY A 106 11.93 -11.16 6.46
C GLY A 106 11.12 -10.57 7.60
N THR A 107 11.10 -11.29 8.73
CA THR A 107 10.29 -11.05 9.95
C THR A 107 10.84 -9.92 10.84
N ALA A 108 11.00 -8.71 10.30
CA ALA A 108 11.24 -7.52 11.12
C ALA A 108 9.92 -7.06 11.77
N GLN A 109 9.93 -6.85 13.10
CA GLN A 109 8.75 -6.40 13.85
C GLN A 109 8.56 -4.90 13.65
N ILE A 110 7.65 -4.55 12.74
CA ILE A 110 7.33 -3.16 12.39
C ILE A 110 6.28 -2.67 13.39
N ARG A 111 6.60 -1.62 14.15
CA ARG A 111 5.76 -1.09 15.24
C ARG A 111 4.77 -0.02 14.79
N GLU A 112 5.00 0.66 13.67
CA GLU A 112 4.13 1.71 13.15
C GLU A 112 3.80 1.47 11.67
N GLY A 113 2.51 1.46 11.35
CA GLY A 113 2.01 1.22 10.01
C GLY A 113 0.50 0.99 10.00
N ALA A 114 -0.04 0.69 8.82
CA ALA A 114 -1.46 0.47 8.63
C ALA A 114 -1.72 -0.62 7.59
N TRP A 115 -2.92 -1.17 7.60
CA TRP A 115 -3.46 -1.92 6.49
C TRP A 115 -4.30 -1.01 5.61
N LEU A 116 -3.99 -0.97 4.32
CA LEU A 116 -4.94 -0.57 3.30
C LEU A 116 -5.78 -1.77 2.90
N THR A 117 -7.09 -1.61 3.05
CA THR A 117 -8.06 -2.55 2.52
C THR A 117 -8.34 -2.17 1.07
N MET A 118 -8.07 -3.10 0.16
CA MET A 118 -8.30 -2.95 -1.27
C MET A 118 -9.56 -3.72 -1.65
N VAL A 119 -10.40 -3.12 -2.49
CA VAL A 119 -11.57 -3.77 -3.09
C VAL A 119 -11.46 -3.77 -4.60
N ARG A 120 -11.81 -4.89 -5.22
CA ARG A 120 -11.88 -5.03 -6.69
C ARG A 120 -13.27 -4.65 -7.17
N LEU A 121 -13.32 -3.85 -8.23
CA LEU A 121 -14.56 -3.48 -8.90
C LEU A 121 -14.90 -4.49 -10.01
N ASP A 122 -16.14 -4.41 -10.53
CA ASP A 122 -16.61 -5.27 -11.63
C ASP A 122 -15.77 -5.14 -12.92
N ASP A 123 -15.08 -4.01 -13.10
CA ASP A 123 -14.17 -3.78 -14.21
C ASP A 123 -12.77 -4.42 -14.02
N GLY A 124 -12.57 -5.11 -12.90
CA GLY A 124 -11.31 -5.78 -12.54
C GLY A 124 -10.25 -4.88 -11.92
N THR A 125 -10.51 -3.58 -11.77
CA THR A 125 -9.56 -2.63 -11.14
C THR A 125 -9.73 -2.58 -9.64
N TRP A 126 -8.65 -2.24 -8.92
CA TRP A 126 -8.67 -2.09 -7.47
C TRP A 126 -8.91 -0.65 -7.03
N ARG A 127 -9.51 -0.48 -5.86
CA ARG A 127 -9.66 0.81 -5.15
C ARG A 127 -9.33 0.64 -3.67
N VAL A 128 -8.87 1.71 -3.04
CA VAL A 128 -8.65 1.78 -1.60
C VAL A 128 -10.00 1.98 -0.90
N TRP A 129 -10.45 0.98 -0.14
CA TRP A 129 -11.72 1.02 0.59
C TRP A 129 -11.59 1.64 1.98
N GLY A 130 -10.51 1.35 2.69
CA GLY A 130 -10.32 1.81 4.05
C GLY A 130 -8.89 1.64 4.53
N MET A 131 -8.53 2.40 5.57
CA MET A 131 -7.28 2.24 6.30
C MET A 131 -7.57 1.79 7.73
N SER A 132 -6.75 0.88 8.25
CA SER A 132 -6.90 0.37 9.62
C SER A 132 -5.53 0.17 10.30
N PRO A 133 -5.45 0.30 11.63
CA PRO A 133 -4.26 -0.07 12.38
C PRO A 133 -3.84 -1.53 12.13
N LEU A 134 -2.56 -1.83 12.30
CA LEU A 134 -2.04 -3.18 12.03
C LEU A 134 -2.65 -4.29 12.92
N ASP A 135 -3.16 -3.91 14.08
CA ASP A 135 -3.79 -4.76 15.09
C ASP A 135 -5.32 -4.87 14.95
N ASP A 136 -5.97 -4.04 14.13
CA ASP A 136 -7.42 -4.08 13.85
C ASP A 136 -7.70 -4.25 12.34
N ARG A 137 -7.20 -5.34 11.74
CA ARG A 137 -7.48 -5.62 10.32
C ARG A 137 -8.98 -5.95 10.14
N PRO A 138 -9.72 -5.24 9.27
CA PRO A 138 -11.15 -5.47 9.10
C PRO A 138 -11.44 -6.83 8.47
N THR A 139 -12.54 -7.45 8.90
CA THR A 139 -13.08 -8.65 8.27
C THR A 139 -13.85 -8.32 6.99
N VAL A 140 -13.99 -9.32 6.11
CA VAL A 140 -14.81 -9.21 4.89
C VAL A 140 -16.25 -8.79 5.20
N ASP A 141 -16.82 -9.37 6.25
CA ASP A 141 -18.18 -9.06 6.71
C ASP A 141 -18.33 -7.58 7.09
N ARG A 142 -17.33 -7.00 7.78
CA ARG A 142 -17.31 -5.57 8.12
C ARG A 142 -17.24 -4.69 6.85
N ILE A 143 -16.47 -5.10 5.85
CA ILE A 143 -16.31 -4.36 4.58
C ILE A 143 -17.64 -4.30 3.81
N TYR A 144 -18.41 -5.40 3.79
CA TYR A 144 -19.73 -5.44 3.16
C TYR A 144 -20.87 -4.90 4.04
N GLY A 145 -20.59 -4.43 5.26
CA GLY A 145 -21.62 -3.98 6.20
C GLY A 145 -22.56 -5.10 6.67
N ARG A 146 -22.08 -6.35 6.69
CA ARG A 146 -22.81 -7.53 7.16
C ARG A 146 -22.36 -7.85 8.59
N GLY A 147 -22.88 -7.13 9.58
CA GLY A 147 -22.53 -7.32 11.00
C GLY A 147 -23.63 -6.84 11.92
#